data_AF-A0A1I6VLZ4-F1
#
_entry.id   AF-A0A1I6VLZ4-F1
#
_cell.length_a   1.000
_cell.length_b   1.000
_cell.length_c   1.000
_cell.angle_alpha   90.00
_cell.angle_beta   90.00
_cell.angle_gamma   90.00
#
_symmetry.space_group_name_H-M   'P 1'
#
loop_
_entity.id
_entity.type
_entity.pdbx_description
1 polymer ?
#
loop_
_entity_poly.entity_id
_entity_poly.type
_entity_poly.pdbx_seq_one_letter_code
_entity_poly.pdbx_strand_id
1 'polypeptide(L)'
;MSDLFWLSDAQMARLEPYFPKSHGKPRVDDRRVLSGIIFINRNGLRWRDAPREYGPHKTLYNRWKRWSDKGIFARMMAGLAAGHGEKK
;
A
#
# COMPACT_ATOMS: atom_id res chain seq x y z
N MET A 1 -23.18 1.98 -0.70
CA MET A 1 -21.97 2.76 -1.05
C MET A 1 -20.83 2.18 -0.23
N SER A 2 -19.91 1.46 -0.87
CA SER A 2 -18.72 0.93 -0.20
C SER A 2 -17.84 2.12 0.20
N ASP A 3 -17.59 2.30 1.49
CA ASP A 3 -16.63 3.28 2.01
C ASP A 3 -15.22 2.80 1.67
N LEU A 4 -14.82 3.03 0.41
CA LEU A 4 -13.53 2.63 -0.11
C LEU A 4 -12.43 3.45 0.57
N PHE A 5 -11.42 2.76 1.07
CA PHE A 5 -10.24 3.38 1.61
C PHE A 5 -9.34 3.89 0.49
N TRP A 6 -9.00 5.18 0.51
CA TRP A 6 -8.00 5.77 -0.37
C TRP A 6 -6.97 6.51 0.47
N LEU A 7 -5.70 6.21 0.23
CA LEU A 7 -4.62 7.03 0.79
C LEU A 7 -4.76 8.45 0.25
N SER A 8 -4.62 9.46 1.10
CA SER A 8 -4.47 10.86 0.68
C SER A 8 -3.09 11.11 0.06
N ASP A 9 -2.93 12.21 -0.67
CA ASP A 9 -1.62 12.61 -1.21
C ASP A 9 -0.59 12.84 -0.10
N ALA A 10 -1.00 13.40 1.04
CA ALA A 10 -0.13 13.58 2.20
C ALA A 10 0.35 12.24 2.79
N GLN A 11 -0.54 11.25 2.91
CA GLN A 11 -0.14 9.91 3.34
C GLN A 11 0.77 9.23 2.32
N MET A 12 0.46 9.40 1.03
CA MET A 12 1.25 8.86 -0.08
C MET A 12 2.67 9.42 -0.07
N ALA A 13 2.84 10.74 0.10
CA ALA A 13 4.13 11.40 0.20
C ALA A 13 4.99 10.87 1.36
N ARG A 14 4.37 10.55 2.51
CA ARG A 14 5.08 9.94 3.65
C ARG A 14 5.54 8.50 3.37
N LEU A 15 4.82 7.79 2.51
CA LEU A 15 5.10 6.38 2.18
C LEU A 15 6.06 6.25 1.00
N GLU A 16 6.07 7.23 0.09
CA GLU A 16 6.87 7.26 -1.15
C GLU A 16 8.35 6.85 -0.97
N PRO A 17 9.08 7.31 0.08
CA PRO A 17 10.49 6.96 0.25
C PRO A 17 10.76 5.46 0.47
N TYR A 18 9.75 4.70 0.91
CA TYR A 18 9.88 3.28 1.19
C TYR A 18 9.54 2.39 -0.01
N PHE A 19 9.00 2.95 -1.08
CA PHE A 19 8.71 2.18 -2.28
C PHE A 19 10.02 1.67 -2.90
N PRO A 20 10.00 0.47 -3.49
CA PRO A 20 11.18 -0.04 -4.19
C PRO A 20 11.49 0.90 -5.36
N LYS A 21 12.75 1.11 -5.75
CA LYS A 21 13.06 1.95 -6.94
C LYS A 21 12.44 1.34 -8.20
N SER A 22 11.95 2.17 -9.13
CA SER A 22 11.46 1.68 -10.42
C SER A 22 12.62 1.54 -11.39
N HIS A 23 12.75 0.41 -12.07
CA HIS A 23 13.71 0.23 -13.15
C HIS A 23 12.98 0.47 -14.47
N GLY A 24 13.18 1.64 -15.08
CA GLY A 24 12.84 1.93 -16.48
C GLY A 24 11.37 2.28 -16.81
N LYS A 25 10.38 1.81 -16.06
CA LYS A 25 8.95 2.13 -16.33
C LYS A 25 8.32 2.91 -15.17
N PRO A 26 7.64 4.05 -15.40
CA PRO A 26 6.91 4.74 -14.36
C PRO A 26 5.89 3.80 -13.70
N ARG A 27 5.86 3.75 -12.37
CA ARG A 27 4.86 2.94 -11.67
C ARG A 27 3.52 3.65 -11.75
N VAL A 28 2.70 3.21 -12.68
CA VAL A 28 1.31 3.64 -12.71
C VAL A 28 0.59 2.89 -11.57
N ASP A 29 0.23 3.66 -10.56
CA ASP A 29 -0.81 3.36 -9.56
C ASP A 29 -0.45 2.61 -8.27
N ASP A 30 0.69 2.95 -7.66
CA ASP A 30 1.03 2.46 -6.32
C ASP A 30 0.03 2.92 -5.25
N ARG A 31 -0.56 4.13 -5.41
CA ARG A 31 -1.61 4.65 -4.53
C ARG A 31 -2.84 3.75 -4.52
N ARG A 32 -3.39 3.38 -5.68
CA ARG A 32 -4.54 2.45 -5.75
C ARG A 32 -4.21 1.09 -5.20
N VAL A 33 -3.07 0.52 -5.59
CA VAL A 33 -2.71 -0.84 -5.16
C VAL A 33 -2.51 -0.90 -3.65
N LEU A 34 -1.79 0.06 -3.06
CA LEU A 34 -1.58 0.09 -1.63
C LEU A 34 -2.90 0.38 -0.87
N SER A 35 -3.74 1.29 -1.39
CA SER A 35 -5.06 1.55 -0.82
C SER A 35 -5.94 0.30 -0.80
N GLY A 36 -5.95 -0.47 -1.89
CA GLY A 36 -6.69 -1.74 -1.97
C GLY A 36 -6.14 -2.82 -1.06
N ILE A 37 -4.81 -2.94 -0.94
CA ILE A 37 -4.17 -3.87 0.01
C ILE A 37 -4.58 -3.52 1.45
N ILE A 38 -4.52 -2.24 1.82
CA ILE A 38 -4.91 -1.79 3.17
C ILE A 38 -6.39 -2.06 3.41
N PHE A 39 -7.25 -1.78 2.44
CA PHE A 39 -8.68 -2.06 2.54
C PHE A 39 -8.97 -3.54 2.81
N ILE A 40 -8.34 -4.44 2.05
CA ILE A 40 -8.51 -5.89 2.21
C ILE A 40 -8.04 -6.34 3.59
N ASN A 41 -6.84 -5.91 4.00
CA ASN A 41 -6.25 -6.30 5.29
C ASN A 41 -7.05 -5.75 6.48
N ARG A 42 -7.53 -4.50 6.40
CA ARG A 42 -8.33 -3.86 7.46
C ARG A 42 -9.67 -4.56 7.67
N ASN A 43 -10.29 -5.05 6.60
CA ASN A 43 -11.61 -5.67 6.63
C ASN A 43 -11.56 -7.21 6.68
N GLY A 44 -10.38 -7.82 6.64
CA GLY A 44 -10.23 -9.29 6.65
C GLY A 44 -10.81 -9.98 5.41
N LEU A 45 -10.83 -9.30 4.26
CA LEU A 45 -11.44 -9.82 3.04
C LEU A 45 -10.55 -10.84 2.33
N ARG A 46 -11.17 -11.74 1.55
CA ARG A 46 -10.41 -12.53 0.58
C ARG A 46 -9.99 -11.62 -0.57
N TRP A 47 -8.80 -11.84 -1.12
CA TRP A 47 -8.30 -11.06 -2.26
C TRP A 47 -9.28 -11.03 -3.44
N ARG A 48 -9.98 -12.13 -3.71
CA ARG A 48 -10.98 -12.25 -4.79
C ARG A 48 -12.18 -11.31 -4.61
N ASP A 49 -12.46 -10.89 -3.38
CA ASP A 49 -13.59 -10.04 -3.02
C ASP A 49 -13.18 -8.55 -2.96
N ALA A 50 -11.96 -8.23 -3.40
CA ALA A 50 -11.50 -6.85 -3.50
C ALA A 50 -12.40 -6.02 -4.44
N PRO A 51 -12.76 -4.79 -4.05
CA PRO A 51 -13.46 -3.85 -4.92
C PRO A 51 -12.73 -3.63 -6.25
N ARG A 52 -13.49 -3.55 -7.35
CA ARG A 52 -12.96 -3.46 -8.71
C ARG A 52 -12.21 -2.16 -8.95
N GLU A 53 -12.53 -1.13 -8.18
CA GLU A 53 -11.92 0.20 -8.17
C GLU A 53 -10.42 0.14 -7.82
N TYR A 54 -9.98 -0.88 -7.09
CA TYR A 54 -8.57 -1.11 -6.80
C TYR A 54 -7.82 -1.88 -7.91
N GLY A 55 -8.54 -2.34 -8.91
CA GLY A 55 -8.02 -3.16 -10.01
C GLY A 55 -8.06 -4.67 -9.74
N PRO A 56 -7.40 -5.46 -10.59
CA PRO A 56 -7.50 -6.93 -10.53
C PRO A 56 -6.96 -7.50 -9.22
N HIS A 57 -7.73 -8.37 -8.56
CA HIS A 57 -7.32 -9.02 -7.30
C HIS A 57 -5.96 -9.73 -7.39
N LYS A 58 -5.63 -10.35 -8.53
CA LYS A 58 -4.33 -10.99 -8.75
C LYS A 58 -3.18 -9.98 -8.67
N THR A 59 -3.39 -8.76 -9.19
CA THR A 59 -2.40 -7.69 -9.12
C THR A 59 -2.17 -7.24 -7.69
N LEU A 60 -3.25 -7.07 -6.90
CA LEU A 60 -3.18 -6.72 -5.49
C LEU A 60 -2.40 -7.77 -4.70
N TYR A 61 -2.78 -9.05 -4.84
CA TYR A 61 -2.11 -10.16 -4.16
C TYR A 61 -0.63 -10.29 -4.56
N ASN A 62 -0.32 -10.30 -5.86
CA ASN A 62 1.05 -10.44 -6.33
C ASN A 62 1.93 -9.29 -5.86
N ARG A 63 1.38 -8.06 -5.78
CA ARG A 63 2.11 -6.91 -5.26
C ARG A 63 2.33 -7.03 -3.75
N TRP A 64 1.28 -7.36 -3.00
CA TRP A 64 1.36 -7.58 -1.56
C TRP A 64 2.40 -8.65 -1.23
N LYS A 65 2.37 -9.79 -1.91
CA LYS A 65 3.37 -10.86 -1.73
C LYS A 65 4.77 -10.36 -2.01
N ARG A 66 5.01 -9.74 -3.18
CA ARG A 66 6.34 -9.25 -3.57
C ARG A 66 6.89 -8.19 -2.62
N TRP A 67 6.04 -7.32 -2.07
CA TRP A 67 6.46 -6.30 -1.11
C TRP A 67 6.71 -6.88 0.29
N SER A 68 5.91 -7.86 0.70
CA SER A 68 6.11 -8.61 1.94
C SER A 68 7.44 -9.38 1.90
N ASP A 69 7.69 -10.14 0.82
CA ASP A 69 8.93 -10.90 0.62
C ASP A 69 10.18 -9.99 0.63
N LYS A 70 10.02 -8.72 0.25
CA LYS A 70 11.10 -7.69 0.26
C LYS A 70 11.18 -6.90 1.56
N GLY A 71 10.36 -7.19 2.56
CA GLY A 71 10.32 -6.46 3.83
C GLY A 71 9.87 -5.00 3.71
N ILE A 72 9.19 -4.63 2.63
CA ILE A 72 8.83 -3.23 2.35
C ILE A 72 7.82 -2.71 3.37
N PHE A 73 6.80 -3.52 3.72
CA PHE A 73 5.84 -3.14 4.74
C PHE A 73 6.48 -2.97 6.11
N ALA A 74 7.42 -3.84 6.49
CA ALA A 74 8.16 -3.70 7.74
C ALA A 74 8.97 -2.39 7.77
N ARG A 75 9.63 -2.04 6.66
CA ARG A 75 10.37 -0.78 6.53
C ARG A 75 9.46 0.45 6.59
N MET A 76 8.29 0.40 5.94
CA MET A 76 7.28 1.46 6.05
C MET A 76 6.85 1.66 7.50
N MET A 77 6.49 0.60 8.21
CA MET A 77 6.07 0.68 9.61
C MET A 77 7.17 1.23 10.52
N ALA A 78 8.39 0.70 10.39
CA ALA A 78 9.54 1.17 11.17
C ALA A 78 9.85 2.65 10.90
N GLY A 79 9.84 3.07 9.62
CA GLY A 79 10.10 4.44 9.24
C GLY A 79 9.02 5.44 9.70
N LEU A 80 7.74 5.04 9.62
CA LEU A 80 6.64 5.85 10.14
C LEU A 80 6.65 5.96 11.67
N ALA A 81 7.03 4.89 12.37
CA ALA A 81 7.18 4.89 13.83
C ALA A 81 8.35 5.75 14.29
N ALA A 82 9.49 5.70 13.60
CA ALA A 82 10.66 6.53 13.89
C ALA A 82 10.35 8.03 13.73
N GLY A 83 9.54 8.41 12.73
CA GLY A 83 9.08 9.80 12.55
C GLY A 83 8.00 10.26 13.55
N HIS A 84 7.47 9.36 14.39
CA HIS A 84 6.53 9.67 15.46
C HIS A 84 7.20 9.83 16.83
N GLY A 85 8.50 9.51 16.93
CA GLY A 85 9.30 9.66 18.14
C GLY A 85 10.05 10.99 18.17
N GLU A 86 9.33 12.12 18.17
CA GLU A 86 9.78 13.43 18.66
C GLU A 86 8.71 14.49 18.35
N LYS A 87 7.74 14.61 19.27
CA LYS A 87 7.14 15.89 19.67
C LYS A 87 6.72 15.74 21.13
N LYS A 88 7.64 16.09 22.03
CA LYS A 88 7.31 16.38 23.43
C LYS A 88 7.02 17.86 23.55
#